data_AF-A0A419DBG0-F1
#
_entry.id   AF-A0A419DBG0-F1
#
_cell.length_a   1.000
_cell.length_b   1.000
_cell.length_c   1.000
_cell.angle_alpha   90.00
_cell.angle_beta   90.00
_cell.angle_gamma   90.00
#
_symmetry.space_group_name_H-M   'P 1'
#
loop_
_entity.id
_entity.type
_entity.pdbx_description
1 polymer ?
#
loop_
_entity_poly.entity_id
_entity_poly.type
_entity_poly.pdbx_seq_one_letter_code
_entity_poly.pdbx_strand_id
1 'polypeptide(L)'
;MSLILRVDVDKPYGRTTFKDKILSKLREDYCLPAITSAGYLNHVKAFLVYLRENNIAAHIYFRTCTLPPRNWINDKLLNGHLIGLHAENTRSIETFQKELDDVKMYFSPIKLHSFTKHGSGELKLGRNHYPPYEPEKYIKWGEAMGIPFLFGNNELVNGSNRLSEGNHYYSSMYWIERKYPDSKQLDLGRVVEAAKNINVIIITHPANFIASSEIRERFNKLVLLSRQHKIPWITIENK
;
A
#
# COMPACT_ATOMS: atom_id res chain seq x y z
N MET A 1 19.90 5.00 7.48
CA MET A 1 18.47 5.37 7.47
C MET A 1 17.66 4.11 7.26
N SER A 2 16.44 4.17 6.74
CA SER A 2 15.51 3.05 6.85
C SER A 2 14.76 2.75 5.55
N LEU A 3 14.28 1.51 5.46
CA LEU A 3 13.25 1.12 4.50
C LEU A 3 11.88 1.25 5.16
N ILE A 4 10.90 1.75 4.42
CA ILE A 4 9.52 1.90 4.91
C ILE A 4 8.61 1.20 3.93
N LEU A 5 7.85 0.21 4.41
CA LEU A 5 6.98 -0.58 3.55
C LEU A 5 5.57 0.03 3.51
N ARG A 6 5.13 0.41 2.31
CA ARG A 6 3.73 0.67 1.96
C ARG A 6 3.16 -0.57 1.28
N VAL A 7 2.00 -1.02 1.76
CA VAL A 7 1.29 -2.19 1.24
C VAL A 7 -0.10 -1.76 0.78
N ASP A 8 -0.35 -1.86 -0.52
CA ASP A 8 -1.65 -1.51 -1.10
C ASP A 8 -2.47 -2.78 -1.31
N VAL A 9 -3.58 -2.89 -0.58
CA VAL A 9 -4.46 -4.06 -0.61
C VAL A 9 -5.52 -3.87 -1.70
N ASP A 10 -5.12 -4.13 -2.93
CA ASP A 10 -5.93 -3.84 -4.12
C ASP A 10 -7.01 -4.88 -4.43
N LYS A 11 -6.68 -6.16 -4.28
CA LYS A 11 -7.52 -7.27 -4.79
C LYS A 11 -8.14 -8.06 -3.65
N PRO A 12 -9.47 -8.25 -3.61
CA PRO A 12 -10.09 -8.97 -2.52
C PRO A 12 -9.84 -10.49 -2.55
N TYR A 13 -9.63 -11.09 -3.72
CA TYR A 13 -9.37 -12.54 -3.86
C TYR A 13 -7.97 -12.86 -4.42
N GLY A 14 -7.17 -11.83 -4.72
CA GLY A 14 -5.85 -11.99 -5.34
C GLY A 14 -5.95 -12.00 -6.87
N ARG A 15 -4.91 -12.54 -7.53
CA ARG A 15 -4.81 -12.52 -9.00
C ARG A 15 -4.12 -13.76 -9.59
N THR A 16 -3.95 -14.82 -8.80
CA THR A 16 -3.20 -16.01 -9.20
C THR A 16 -3.95 -16.76 -10.30
N THR A 17 -5.25 -17.00 -10.09
CA THR A 17 -6.10 -17.73 -11.03
C THR A 17 -7.06 -16.80 -11.77
N PHE A 18 -7.65 -17.28 -12.86
CA PHE A 18 -8.72 -16.56 -13.57
C PHE A 18 -9.95 -16.34 -12.66
N LYS A 19 -10.28 -17.32 -11.82
CA LYS A 19 -11.35 -17.22 -10.83
C LYS A 19 -11.09 -16.08 -9.84
N ASP A 20 -9.87 -15.95 -9.32
CA ASP A 20 -9.50 -14.87 -8.38
C ASP A 20 -9.70 -13.50 -9.02
N LYS A 21 -9.35 -13.37 -10.30
CA LYS A 21 -9.51 -12.11 -11.05
C LYS A 21 -10.99 -11.75 -11.22
N ILE A 22 -11.84 -12.72 -11.58
CA ILE A 22 -13.29 -12.49 -11.73
C ILE A 22 -13.91 -12.11 -10.37
N LEU A 23 -13.70 -12.91 -9.33
CA LEU A 23 -14.25 -12.64 -8.01
C LEU A 23 -13.75 -11.30 -7.46
N SER A 24 -12.48 -10.98 -7.72
CA SER A 24 -11.92 -9.67 -7.39
C SER A 24 -12.68 -8.55 -8.09
N LYS A 25 -12.84 -8.63 -9.41
CA LYS A 25 -13.53 -7.61 -10.19
C LYS A 25 -14.99 -7.42 -9.77
N LEU A 26 -15.72 -8.52 -9.54
CA LEU A 26 -17.10 -8.46 -9.07
C LEU A 26 -17.23 -7.74 -7.72
N ARG A 27 -16.36 -8.06 -6.77
CA ARG A 27 -16.41 -7.40 -5.46
C ARG A 27 -15.93 -5.94 -5.52
N GLU A 28 -14.93 -5.64 -6.33
CA GLU A 28 -14.46 -4.25 -6.54
C GLU A 28 -15.57 -3.35 -7.10
N ASP A 29 -16.31 -3.83 -8.12
CA ASP A 29 -17.30 -2.99 -8.80
C ASP A 29 -18.66 -2.91 -8.08
N TYR A 30 -18.99 -3.92 -7.26
CA TYR A 30 -20.34 -4.04 -6.66
C TYR A 30 -20.34 -4.20 -5.13
N CYS A 31 -19.17 -4.23 -4.48
CA CYS A 31 -19.04 -4.42 -3.02
C CYS A 31 -19.82 -5.63 -2.47
N LEU A 32 -19.97 -6.70 -3.27
CA LEU A 32 -20.67 -7.93 -2.90
C LEU A 32 -20.09 -8.52 -1.61
N PRO A 33 -20.88 -9.17 -0.73
CA PRO A 33 -20.40 -9.79 0.51
C PRO A 33 -19.16 -10.69 0.33
N ALA A 34 -18.30 -10.74 1.35
CA ALA A 34 -17.04 -11.47 1.29
C ALA A 34 -17.30 -12.97 1.43
N ILE A 35 -16.78 -13.77 0.51
CA ILE A 35 -16.91 -15.23 0.53
C ILE A 35 -15.59 -15.81 1.00
N THR A 36 -15.46 -16.03 2.31
CA THR A 36 -14.21 -16.54 2.91
C THR A 36 -13.79 -17.90 2.35
N SER A 37 -14.75 -18.79 2.07
CA SER A 37 -14.51 -20.10 1.45
C SER A 37 -13.93 -20.01 0.03
N ALA A 38 -14.11 -18.87 -0.65
CA ALA A 38 -13.50 -18.61 -1.96
C ALA A 38 -12.10 -17.96 -1.86
N GLY A 39 -11.55 -17.84 -0.65
CA GLY A 39 -10.20 -17.35 -0.42
C GLY A 39 -10.06 -15.84 -0.25
N TYR A 40 -11.14 -15.17 0.21
CA TYR A 40 -11.13 -13.74 0.51
C TYR A 40 -9.92 -13.34 1.37
N LEU A 41 -9.06 -12.49 0.82
CA LEU A 41 -7.82 -11.96 1.40
C LEU A 41 -6.81 -13.01 1.88
N ASN A 42 -6.89 -14.28 1.43
CA ASN A 42 -5.90 -15.30 1.80
C ASN A 42 -4.46 -14.89 1.43
N HIS A 43 -4.29 -14.24 0.28
CA HIS A 43 -3.01 -13.73 -0.18
C HIS A 43 -2.48 -12.59 0.72
N VAL A 44 -3.36 -11.74 1.27
CA VAL A 44 -2.97 -10.71 2.25
C VAL A 44 -2.55 -11.37 3.55
N LYS A 45 -3.32 -12.35 4.05
CA LYS A 45 -2.97 -13.11 5.26
C LYS A 45 -1.59 -13.75 5.14
N ALA A 46 -1.33 -14.42 4.02
CA ALA A 46 -0.04 -15.04 3.74
C ALA A 46 1.10 -14.00 3.71
N PHE A 47 0.87 -12.84 3.10
CA PHE A 47 1.85 -11.75 3.08
C PHE A 47 2.12 -11.16 4.49
N LEU A 48 1.09 -10.97 5.31
CA LEU A 48 1.25 -10.49 6.70
C LEU A 48 2.01 -11.48 7.57
N VAL A 49 1.77 -12.78 7.40
CA VAL A 49 2.56 -13.83 8.06
C VAL A 49 4.03 -13.72 7.65
N TYR A 50 4.32 -13.57 6.36
CA TYR A 50 5.68 -13.35 5.86
C TYR A 50 6.33 -12.11 6.49
N LEU A 51 5.61 -10.98 6.57
CA LEU A 51 6.15 -9.75 7.18
C LEU A 51 6.50 -9.96 8.65
N ARG A 52 5.62 -10.63 9.41
CA ARG A 52 5.85 -10.97 10.81
C ARG A 52 7.07 -11.87 10.98
N GLU A 53 7.18 -12.94 10.20
CA GLU A 53 8.33 -13.87 10.23
C GLU A 53 9.66 -13.17 9.92
N ASN A 54 9.60 -12.07 9.16
CA ASN A 54 10.77 -11.27 8.81
C ASN A 54 10.97 -10.03 9.70
N ASN A 55 10.14 -9.83 10.72
CA ASN A 55 10.12 -8.65 11.61
C ASN A 55 10.01 -7.31 10.84
N ILE A 56 9.12 -7.25 9.85
CA ILE A 56 8.91 -6.06 9.02
C ILE A 56 7.59 -5.39 9.41
N ALA A 57 7.68 -4.20 10.02
CA ALA A 57 6.53 -3.32 10.20
C ALA A 57 6.18 -2.60 8.88
N ALA A 58 4.91 -2.23 8.70
CA ALA A 58 4.42 -1.70 7.42
C ALA A 58 3.24 -0.75 7.61
N HIS A 59 3.01 0.11 6.62
CA HIS A 59 1.76 0.85 6.42
C HIS A 59 0.88 0.06 5.45
N ILE A 60 -0.28 -0.41 5.91
CA ILE A 60 -1.21 -1.25 5.15
C ILE A 60 -2.44 -0.43 4.79
N TYR A 61 -2.67 -0.24 3.50
CA TYR A 61 -3.78 0.56 2.98
C TYR A 61 -4.87 -0.35 2.41
N PHE A 62 -6.06 -0.24 2.98
CA PHE A 62 -7.24 -1.00 2.54
C PHE A 62 -8.20 -0.12 1.74
N ARG A 63 -8.76 -0.69 0.68
CA ARG A 63 -9.93 -0.15 0.00
C ARG A 63 -11.19 -0.56 0.78
N THR A 64 -12.30 0.13 0.55
CA THR A 64 -13.61 -0.27 1.09
C THR A 64 -14.00 -1.70 0.68
N CYS A 65 -13.64 -2.13 -0.54
CA CYS A 65 -13.89 -3.50 -1.01
C CYS A 65 -12.90 -4.55 -0.48
N THR A 66 -11.78 -4.15 0.14
CA THR A 66 -10.75 -5.04 0.66
C THR A 66 -10.61 -5.02 2.18
N LEU A 67 -11.61 -4.49 2.89
CA LEU A 67 -11.64 -4.50 4.36
C LEU A 67 -11.50 -5.92 4.93
N PRO A 68 -10.53 -6.17 5.84
CA PRO A 68 -10.23 -7.49 6.35
C PRO A 68 -11.32 -8.00 7.29
N PRO A 69 -11.53 -9.32 7.43
CA PRO A 69 -12.44 -9.87 8.43
C PRO A 69 -12.23 -9.24 9.82
N ARG A 70 -13.34 -8.95 10.55
CA ARG A 70 -13.28 -8.26 11.85
C ARG A 70 -12.38 -8.95 12.88
N ASN A 71 -12.24 -10.28 12.82
CA ASN A 71 -11.34 -10.99 13.73
C ASN A 71 -9.85 -10.62 13.50
N TRP A 72 -9.44 -10.16 12.31
CA TRP A 72 -8.05 -9.71 12.09
C TRP A 72 -7.69 -8.46 12.89
N ILE A 73 -8.68 -7.62 13.19
CA ILE A 73 -8.53 -6.44 14.04
C ILE A 73 -8.20 -6.87 15.49
N ASN A 74 -8.75 -8.02 15.93
CA ASN A 74 -8.58 -8.53 17.28
C ASN A 74 -7.40 -9.54 17.42
N ASP A 75 -7.11 -10.32 16.38
CA ASP A 75 -6.21 -11.50 16.40
C ASP A 75 -4.71 -11.16 16.23
N LYS A 76 -4.31 -9.92 16.52
CA LYS A 76 -2.92 -9.43 16.39
C LYS A 76 -2.31 -9.54 14.98
N LEU A 77 -3.09 -9.90 13.95
CA LEU A 77 -2.56 -10.04 12.58
C LEU A 77 -2.07 -8.71 12.02
N LEU A 78 -2.71 -7.62 12.45
CA LEU A 78 -2.36 -6.26 12.09
C LEU A 78 -1.46 -5.57 13.13
N ASN A 79 -1.08 -6.25 14.23
CA ASN A 79 -0.26 -5.63 15.27
C ASN A 79 1.14 -5.30 14.74
N GLY A 80 1.64 -4.12 15.12
CA GLY A 80 2.93 -3.61 14.64
C GLY A 80 2.87 -3.01 13.24
N HIS A 81 1.70 -2.98 12.60
CA HIS A 81 1.46 -2.27 11.35
C HIS A 81 0.60 -1.03 11.59
N LEU A 82 0.78 -0.02 10.74
CA LEU A 82 -0.07 1.16 10.68
C LEU A 82 -1.12 0.96 9.59
N ILE A 83 -2.37 1.29 9.89
CA ILE A 83 -3.49 1.03 8.98
C ILE A 83 -3.96 2.33 8.35
N GLY A 84 -4.24 2.29 7.05
CA GLY A 84 -4.70 3.44 6.31
C GLY A 84 -5.79 3.13 5.28
N LEU A 85 -6.38 4.20 4.74
CA LEU A 85 -7.31 4.11 3.62
C LEU A 85 -6.54 4.13 2.30
N HIS A 86 -6.83 3.17 1.42
CA HIS A 86 -6.45 3.23 0.00
C HIS A 86 -7.62 3.82 -0.80
N ALA A 87 -7.67 5.15 -0.91
CA ALA A 87 -8.82 5.89 -1.43
C ALA A 87 -9.05 5.61 -2.92
N GLU A 88 -10.28 5.22 -3.25
CA GLU A 88 -10.67 4.83 -4.61
C GLU A 88 -11.46 5.96 -5.29
N ASN A 89 -12.44 6.53 -4.59
CA ASN A 89 -13.33 7.56 -5.12
C ASN A 89 -12.98 8.96 -4.60
N THR A 90 -11.96 9.57 -5.19
CA THR A 90 -11.50 10.93 -4.84
C THR A 90 -12.03 12.02 -5.81
N ARG A 91 -13.21 11.79 -6.39
CA ARG A 91 -13.85 12.73 -7.32
C ARG A 91 -14.19 14.06 -6.64
N SER A 92 -14.68 14.00 -5.41
CA SER A 92 -14.94 15.17 -4.58
C SER A 92 -14.53 14.91 -3.13
N ILE A 93 -14.50 15.96 -2.31
CA ILE A 93 -14.14 15.83 -0.89
C ILE A 93 -15.18 15.02 -0.14
N GLU A 94 -16.45 15.09 -0.55
CA GLU A 94 -17.56 14.34 0.05
C GLU A 94 -17.43 12.84 -0.22
N THR A 95 -17.06 12.44 -1.45
CA THR A 95 -16.88 11.01 -1.76
C THR A 95 -15.67 10.44 -1.05
N PHE A 96 -14.59 11.21 -0.94
CA PHE A 96 -13.41 10.85 -0.16
C PHE A 96 -13.74 10.74 1.34
N GLN A 97 -14.42 11.74 1.90
CA GLN A 97 -14.81 11.77 3.31
C GLN A 97 -15.69 10.57 3.65
N LYS A 98 -16.62 10.20 2.77
CA LYS A 98 -17.43 9.00 2.95
C LYS A 98 -16.57 7.72 3.04
N GLU A 99 -15.63 7.51 2.12
CA GLU A 99 -14.73 6.35 2.19
C GLU A 99 -13.89 6.37 3.47
N LEU A 100 -13.42 7.55 3.87
CA LEU A 100 -12.64 7.74 5.08
C LEU A 100 -13.44 7.37 6.33
N ASP A 101 -14.68 7.83 6.44
CA ASP A 101 -15.55 7.54 7.58
C ASP A 101 -15.95 6.07 7.64
N ASP A 102 -16.28 5.45 6.49
CA ASP A 102 -16.59 4.03 6.41
C ASP A 102 -15.40 3.18 6.92
N VAL A 103 -14.18 3.51 6.50
CA VAL A 103 -12.96 2.80 6.91
C VAL A 103 -12.59 3.10 8.37
N LYS A 104 -12.68 4.35 8.82
CA LYS A 104 -12.46 4.73 10.24
C LYS A 104 -13.40 3.97 11.17
N MET A 105 -14.69 3.92 10.84
CA MET A 105 -15.69 3.17 11.60
C MET A 105 -15.41 1.65 11.55
N TYR A 106 -14.92 1.13 10.43
CA TYR A 106 -14.57 -0.27 10.31
C TYR A 106 -13.37 -0.68 11.18
N PHE A 107 -12.37 0.17 11.31
CA PHE A 107 -11.16 -0.18 12.07
C PHE A 107 -11.23 0.17 13.56
N SER A 108 -12.24 0.93 14.01
CA SER A 108 -12.42 1.26 15.42
C SER A 108 -12.35 0.01 16.32
N PRO A 109 -11.52 0.01 17.38
CA PRO A 109 -10.84 1.17 17.99
C PRO A 109 -9.45 1.52 17.42
N ILE A 110 -8.95 0.82 16.39
CA ILE A 110 -7.67 1.15 15.75
C ILE A 110 -7.78 2.52 15.07
N LYS A 111 -6.91 3.45 15.46
CA LYS A 111 -6.82 4.77 14.82
C LYS A 111 -6.27 4.60 13.40
N LEU A 112 -7.03 5.09 12.42
CA LEU A 112 -6.56 5.17 11.03
C LEU A 112 -5.41 6.20 10.96
N HIS A 113 -4.27 5.78 10.42
CA HIS A 113 -3.03 6.55 10.49
C HIS A 113 -2.88 7.54 9.35
N SER A 114 -3.11 7.10 8.12
CA SER A 114 -2.90 7.91 6.92
C SER A 114 -3.78 7.38 5.78
N PHE A 115 -3.72 8.04 4.62
CA PHE A 115 -4.35 7.51 3.41
C PHE A 115 -3.44 7.65 2.20
N THR A 116 -3.75 6.88 1.16
CA THR A 116 -3.10 6.89 -0.15
C THR A 116 -4.15 6.90 -1.25
N LYS A 117 -3.73 7.16 -2.49
CA LYS A 117 -4.61 7.13 -3.67
C LYS A 117 -4.42 5.83 -4.45
N HIS A 118 -5.52 5.10 -4.68
CA HIS A 118 -5.53 3.95 -5.57
C HIS A 118 -5.32 4.37 -7.02
N GLY A 119 -4.32 3.80 -7.68
CA GLY A 119 -3.98 4.13 -9.07
C GLY A 119 -3.30 5.50 -9.26
N SER A 120 -2.59 5.62 -10.38
CA SER A 120 -1.96 6.86 -10.82
C SER A 120 -2.01 6.95 -12.35
N GLY A 121 -2.91 7.77 -12.87
CA GLY A 121 -3.05 8.03 -14.31
C GLY A 121 -4.50 7.95 -14.80
N GLU A 122 -4.67 7.74 -16.09
CA GLU A 122 -5.99 7.85 -16.73
C GLU A 122 -6.80 6.55 -16.72
N LEU A 123 -6.16 5.42 -16.37
CA LEU A 123 -6.79 4.11 -16.45
C LEU A 123 -7.86 3.94 -15.37
N LYS A 124 -9.10 3.69 -15.81
CA LYS A 124 -10.21 3.35 -14.91
C LYS A 124 -10.17 1.87 -14.52
N LEU A 125 -9.76 1.59 -13.28
CA LEU A 125 -9.57 0.22 -12.74
C LEU A 125 -10.85 -0.40 -12.17
N GLY A 126 -11.82 0.42 -11.78
CA GLY A 126 -13.04 0.01 -11.10
C GLY A 126 -14.22 0.91 -11.44
N ARG A 127 -15.44 0.44 -11.16
CA ARG A 127 -16.67 1.23 -11.32
C ARG A 127 -16.59 2.55 -10.55
N ASN A 128 -16.10 2.50 -9.31
CA ASN A 128 -16.03 3.63 -8.39
C ASN A 128 -14.71 4.41 -8.47
N HIS A 129 -13.70 3.84 -9.11
CA HIS A 129 -12.38 4.45 -9.27
C HIS A 129 -12.45 5.81 -9.97
N TYR A 130 -11.91 6.83 -9.30
CA TYR A 130 -11.60 8.13 -9.89
C TYR A 130 -10.13 8.14 -10.33
N PRO A 131 -9.81 8.08 -11.65
CA PRO A 131 -8.43 7.88 -12.11
C PRO A 131 -7.42 8.99 -11.79
N PRO A 132 -7.76 10.29 -11.91
CA PRO A 132 -6.77 11.36 -11.77
C PRO A 132 -5.97 11.32 -10.47
N TYR A 133 -4.67 11.59 -10.59
CA TYR A 133 -3.74 11.66 -9.48
C TYR A 133 -3.39 13.12 -9.20
N GLU A 134 -3.92 13.65 -8.10
CA GLU A 134 -3.89 15.08 -7.75
C GLU A 134 -3.29 15.25 -6.34
N PRO A 135 -1.97 15.02 -6.15
CA PRO A 135 -1.37 14.94 -4.81
C PRO A 135 -1.53 16.21 -3.99
N GLU A 136 -1.47 17.41 -4.59
CA GLU A 136 -1.65 18.68 -3.87
C GLU A 136 -3.05 18.81 -3.26
N LYS A 137 -4.07 18.31 -3.98
CA LYS A 137 -5.45 18.25 -3.50
C LYS A 137 -5.58 17.28 -2.33
N TYR A 138 -4.92 16.11 -2.41
CA TYR A 138 -4.96 15.11 -1.35
C TYR A 138 -4.22 15.56 -0.08
N ILE A 139 -3.11 16.29 -0.20
CA ILE A 139 -2.43 16.90 0.95
C ILE A 139 -3.37 17.86 1.69
N LYS A 140 -4.02 18.78 0.97
CA LYS A 140 -4.99 19.73 1.56
C LYS A 140 -6.17 19.05 2.23
N TRP A 141 -6.71 18.00 1.61
CA TRP A 141 -7.80 17.21 2.21
C TRP A 141 -7.34 16.48 3.48
N GLY A 142 -6.12 15.95 3.47
CA GLY A 142 -5.55 15.30 4.64
C GLY A 142 -5.38 16.24 5.83
N GLU A 143 -4.88 17.45 5.57
CA GLU A 143 -4.78 18.52 6.57
C GLU A 143 -6.16 18.88 7.14
N ALA A 144 -7.15 19.12 6.27
CA ALA A 144 -8.50 19.47 6.68
C ALA A 144 -9.21 18.39 7.51
N MET A 145 -8.93 17.11 7.22
CA MET A 145 -9.59 15.96 7.86
C MET A 145 -8.78 15.33 9.00
N GLY A 146 -7.63 15.92 9.35
CA GLY A 146 -6.74 15.42 10.40
C GLY A 146 -6.17 14.02 10.12
N ILE A 147 -5.98 13.67 8.84
CA ILE A 147 -5.37 12.41 8.41
C ILE A 147 -4.35 12.66 7.29
N PRO A 148 -3.04 12.41 7.50
CA PRO A 148 -2.04 12.79 6.51
C PRO A 148 -2.07 11.92 5.25
N PHE A 149 -1.75 12.55 4.12
CA PHE A 149 -1.43 11.90 2.86
C PHE A 149 0.09 11.69 2.79
N LEU A 150 0.58 10.52 3.22
CA LEU A 150 2.02 10.30 3.44
C LEU A 150 2.78 9.83 2.20
N PHE A 151 2.14 9.02 1.35
CA PHE A 151 2.84 8.35 0.24
C PHE A 151 2.20 8.70 -1.09
N GLY A 152 3.03 9.21 -2.00
CA GLY A 152 2.66 9.52 -3.38
C GLY A 152 2.61 8.30 -4.27
N ASN A 153 2.59 8.46 -5.60
CA ASN A 153 2.59 7.35 -6.55
C ASN A 153 3.73 7.41 -7.57
N ASN A 154 4.70 8.32 -7.40
CA ASN A 154 5.81 8.46 -8.33
C ASN A 154 6.82 7.33 -8.15
N GLU A 155 7.50 6.97 -9.23
CA GLU A 155 8.57 5.96 -9.20
C GLU A 155 9.88 6.59 -8.72
N LEU A 156 10.59 5.87 -7.85
CA LEU A 156 11.93 6.25 -7.41
C LEU A 156 12.96 5.94 -8.50
N VAL A 157 13.35 6.98 -9.23
CA VAL A 157 14.35 6.93 -10.30
C VAL A 157 15.64 7.66 -9.90
N ASN A 158 16.72 7.41 -10.62
CA ASN A 158 18.00 8.08 -10.39
C ASN A 158 17.88 9.60 -10.57
N GLY A 159 18.40 10.39 -9.63
CA GLY A 159 18.28 11.86 -9.66
C GLY A 159 16.89 12.40 -9.32
N SER A 160 15.97 11.56 -8.82
CA SER A 160 14.73 12.06 -8.22
C SER A 160 15.09 13.03 -7.09
N ASN A 161 14.63 14.28 -7.22
CA ASN A 161 14.90 15.32 -6.25
C ASN A 161 14.51 14.84 -4.85
N ARG A 162 15.40 15.10 -3.91
CA ARG A 162 15.33 14.73 -2.49
C ARG A 162 13.88 14.80 -2.00
N LEU A 163 13.41 13.67 -1.46
CA LEU A 163 12.13 13.50 -0.79
C LEU A 163 11.89 14.72 0.08
N SER A 164 10.87 15.52 -0.22
CA SER A 164 10.64 16.80 0.45
C SER A 164 10.39 16.57 1.95
N GLU A 165 11.40 16.86 2.76
CA GLU A 165 11.38 16.70 4.23
C GLU A 165 10.43 17.69 4.94
N GLY A 166 9.80 18.62 4.21
CA GLY A 166 9.00 19.70 4.80
C GLY A 166 7.60 19.34 5.27
N ASN A 167 6.91 18.38 4.63
CA ASN A 167 5.47 18.13 4.86
C ASN A 167 5.13 16.67 5.24
N HIS A 168 6.11 15.86 5.65
CA HIS A 168 5.94 14.41 5.88
C HIS A 168 5.35 13.61 4.69
N TYR A 169 5.39 14.18 3.49
CA TYR A 169 4.92 13.57 2.25
C TYR A 169 6.07 13.05 1.40
N TYR A 170 6.03 11.76 1.07
CA TYR A 170 7.00 11.07 0.24
C TYR A 170 6.40 10.84 -1.14
N SER A 171 6.71 11.72 -2.09
CA SER A 171 6.14 11.66 -3.44
C SER A 171 6.53 10.40 -4.22
N SER A 172 7.75 9.90 -3.99
CA SER A 172 8.41 8.88 -4.81
C SER A 172 8.70 7.62 -4.00
N MET A 173 8.47 6.46 -4.61
CA MET A 173 8.61 5.17 -3.96
C MET A 173 9.24 4.15 -4.92
N TYR A 174 9.90 3.17 -4.35
CA TYR A 174 10.40 2.02 -5.06
C TYR A 174 9.29 0.98 -5.24
N TRP A 175 8.83 0.79 -6.47
CA TRP A 175 7.84 -0.22 -6.81
C TRP A 175 8.52 -1.57 -6.96
N ILE A 176 8.21 -2.52 -6.09
CA ILE A 176 8.74 -3.88 -6.21
C ILE A 176 8.29 -4.48 -7.54
N GLU A 177 7.06 -4.20 -7.96
CA GLU A 177 6.58 -4.50 -9.29
C GLU A 177 7.11 -3.49 -10.30
N ARG A 178 8.02 -3.92 -11.18
CA ARG A 178 8.41 -3.10 -12.32
C ARG A 178 7.19 -2.91 -13.23
N LYS A 179 6.67 -1.68 -13.27
CA LYS A 179 5.42 -1.38 -13.98
C LYS A 179 5.62 -1.23 -15.50
N TYR A 180 6.83 -0.95 -15.96
CA TYR A 180 7.13 -0.66 -17.36
C TYR A 180 8.46 -1.30 -17.82
N PRO A 181 8.54 -1.84 -19.04
CA PRO A 181 9.78 -2.37 -19.63
C PRO A 181 10.93 -1.36 -19.63
N ASP A 182 10.61 -0.06 -19.80
CA ASP A 182 11.58 1.04 -19.85
C ASP A 182 11.79 1.73 -18.50
N SER A 183 11.40 1.08 -17.39
CA SER A 183 11.53 1.66 -16.05
C SER A 183 13.00 2.00 -15.74
N LYS A 184 13.24 3.28 -15.42
CA LYS A 184 14.54 3.80 -14.95
C LYS A 184 14.71 3.64 -13.44
N GLN A 185 13.91 2.76 -12.83
CA GLN A 185 13.95 2.48 -11.40
C GLN A 185 15.32 1.94 -10.99
N LEU A 186 15.73 2.32 -9.78
CA LEU A 186 16.97 1.85 -9.19
C LEU A 186 17.05 0.29 -9.16
N ASP A 187 18.25 -0.26 -9.26
CA ASP A 187 18.47 -1.64 -8.84
C ASP A 187 18.40 -1.75 -7.31
N LEU A 188 18.24 -2.98 -6.79
CA LEU A 188 18.11 -3.21 -5.35
C LEU A 188 19.36 -2.80 -4.55
N GLY A 189 20.56 -2.88 -5.14
CA GLY A 189 21.79 -2.45 -4.47
C GLY A 189 21.78 -0.94 -4.24
N ARG A 190 21.39 -0.17 -5.26
CA ARG A 190 21.23 1.29 -5.18
C ARG A 190 20.10 1.72 -4.25
N VAL A 191 19.02 0.94 -4.15
CA VAL A 191 17.97 1.18 -3.13
C VAL A 191 18.53 1.07 -1.72
N VAL A 192 19.28 0.01 -1.43
CA VAL A 192 19.86 -0.21 -0.10
C VAL A 192 20.96 0.81 0.20
N GLU A 193 21.74 1.21 -0.79
CA GLU A 193 22.71 2.29 -0.66
C GLU A 193 22.02 3.64 -0.37
N ALA A 194 20.94 3.95 -1.08
CA ALA A 194 20.13 5.13 -0.79
C ALA A 194 19.55 5.06 0.63
N ALA A 195 19.08 3.89 1.07
CA ALA A 195 18.51 3.68 2.40
C ALA A 195 19.54 3.83 3.55
N LYS A 196 20.85 3.90 3.26
CA LYS A 196 21.84 4.33 4.26
C LYS A 196 21.69 5.81 4.61
N ASN A 197 21.28 6.63 3.64
CA ASN A 197 21.34 8.09 3.69
C ASN A 197 19.99 8.81 3.54
N ILE A 198 18.91 8.10 3.20
CA ILE A 198 17.53 8.63 3.17
C ILE A 198 16.54 7.54 3.59
N ASN A 199 15.36 7.92 4.06
CA ASN A 199 14.24 6.98 4.19
C ASN A 199 13.74 6.61 2.79
N VAL A 200 13.71 5.32 2.45
CA VAL A 200 13.24 4.85 1.14
C VAL A 200 11.92 4.13 1.29
N ILE A 201 10.88 4.66 0.63
CA ILE A 201 9.56 4.04 0.61
C ILE A 201 9.56 2.91 -0.41
N ILE A 202 9.17 1.72 0.03
CA ILE A 202 8.99 0.52 -0.79
C ILE A 202 7.49 0.29 -0.92
N ILE A 203 6.98 0.12 -2.14
CA ILE A 203 5.58 -0.24 -2.39
C ILE A 203 5.47 -1.63 -2.99
N THR A 204 4.49 -2.39 -2.53
CA THR A 204 4.14 -3.71 -3.05
C THR A 204 2.65 -3.99 -2.84
N HIS A 205 2.12 -4.90 -3.64
CA HIS A 205 0.74 -5.36 -3.54
C HIS A 205 0.75 -6.85 -3.18
N PRO A 206 0.10 -7.28 -2.09
CA PRO A 206 0.12 -8.68 -1.66
C PRO A 206 -0.34 -9.64 -2.76
N ALA A 207 -1.30 -9.22 -3.59
CA ALA A 207 -1.80 -10.01 -4.71
C ALA A 207 -0.71 -10.30 -5.75
N ASN A 208 0.19 -9.35 -6.01
CA ASN A 208 1.30 -9.53 -6.94
C ASN A 208 2.43 -10.36 -6.31
N PHE A 209 2.75 -10.11 -5.03
CA PHE A 209 3.74 -10.89 -4.29
C PHE A 209 3.41 -12.39 -4.27
N ILE A 210 2.13 -12.74 -4.09
CA ILE A 210 1.71 -14.14 -4.07
C ILE A 210 1.64 -14.75 -5.49
N ALA A 211 1.22 -13.96 -6.49
CA ALA A 211 0.99 -14.47 -7.84
C ALA A 211 2.25 -14.54 -8.73
N SER A 212 3.32 -13.80 -8.41
CA SER A 212 4.53 -13.74 -9.24
C SER A 212 5.77 -14.14 -8.44
N SER A 213 6.45 -15.21 -8.90
CA SER A 213 7.73 -15.65 -8.33
C SER A 213 8.79 -14.58 -8.46
N GLU A 214 8.86 -13.87 -9.58
CA GLU A 214 9.83 -12.79 -9.82
C GLU A 214 9.68 -11.67 -8.78
N ILE A 215 8.44 -11.22 -8.54
CA ILE A 215 8.14 -10.16 -7.57
C ILE A 215 8.49 -10.61 -6.16
N ARG A 216 8.14 -11.86 -5.82
CA ARG A 216 8.50 -12.46 -4.53
C ARG A 216 10.00 -12.58 -4.34
N GLU A 217 10.73 -13.06 -5.34
CA GLU A 217 12.20 -13.19 -5.31
C GLU A 217 12.87 -11.82 -5.18
N ARG A 218 12.38 -10.82 -5.90
CA ARG A 218 12.87 -9.44 -5.80
C ARG A 218 12.64 -8.85 -4.40
N PHE A 219 11.47 -9.08 -3.80
CA PHE A 219 11.18 -8.66 -2.43
C PHE A 219 12.06 -9.39 -1.42
N ASN A 220 12.19 -10.72 -1.54
CA ASN A 220 13.06 -11.54 -0.69
C ASN A 220 14.52 -11.06 -0.77
N LYS A 221 15.01 -10.76 -1.96
CA LYS A 221 16.36 -10.22 -2.16
C LYS A 221 16.53 -8.86 -1.48
N LEU A 222 15.53 -7.97 -1.55
CA LEU A 222 15.57 -6.70 -0.82
C LEU A 222 15.63 -6.91 0.70
N VAL A 223 14.82 -7.83 1.25
CA VAL A 223 14.84 -8.18 2.68
C VAL A 223 16.22 -8.70 3.08
N LEU A 224 16.82 -9.61 2.29
CA LEU A 224 18.16 -10.14 2.54
C LEU A 224 19.23 -9.03 2.51
N LEU A 225 19.22 -8.19 1.48
CA LEU A 225 20.16 -7.07 1.35
C LEU A 225 20.01 -6.08 2.52
N SER A 226 18.79 -5.77 2.93
CA SER A 226 18.54 -4.88 4.08
C SER A 226 19.21 -5.41 5.36
N ARG A 227 19.14 -6.73 5.59
CA ARG A 227 19.81 -7.38 6.75
C ARG A 227 21.33 -7.33 6.63
N GLN A 228 21.87 -7.69 5.46
CA GLN A 228 23.32 -7.66 5.19
C GLN A 228 23.92 -6.27 5.41
N HIS A 229 23.20 -5.23 5.00
CA HIS A 229 23.61 -3.84 5.15
C HIS A 229 23.13 -3.17 6.44
N LYS A 230 22.48 -3.91 7.35
CA LYS A 230 21.94 -3.43 8.63
C LYS A 230 20.99 -2.22 8.47
N ILE A 231 20.18 -2.22 7.41
CA ILE A 231 19.15 -1.21 7.17
C ILE A 231 17.84 -1.66 7.82
N PRO A 232 17.33 -0.94 8.83
CA PRO A 232 16.08 -1.30 9.51
C PRO A 232 14.86 -1.04 8.63
N TRP A 233 13.81 -1.82 8.88
CA TRP A 233 12.45 -1.55 8.41
C TRP A 233 11.71 -0.81 9.52
N ILE A 234 11.17 0.38 9.22
CA ILE A 234 10.44 1.20 10.21
C ILE A 234 9.08 1.66 9.68
N THR A 235 8.22 2.10 10.60
CA THR A 235 7.03 2.89 10.31
C THR A 235 7.30 4.38 10.51
N ILE A 236 6.42 5.22 9.99
CA ILE A 236 6.43 6.67 10.24
C ILE A 236 5.24 6.93 11.15
N GLU A 237 5.47 7.19 12.42
CA GLU A 237 4.40 7.59 13.34
C GLU A 237 4.01 9.05 13.09
N ASN A 238 2.71 9.36 13.21
CA ASN A 238 2.26 10.75 13.23
C ASN A 238 2.55 11.29 14.64
N LYS A 239 3.43 12.29 14.76
CA LYS A 239 3.61 13.02 16.02
C LYS A 239 2.40 13.90 16.31
#